data_AF-A0A1B6PQR8-F1
#
_entry.id   AF-A0A1B6PQR8-F1
#
_cell.length_a   1.000
_cell.length_b   1.000
_cell.length_c   1.000
_cell.angle_alpha   90.00
_cell.angle_beta   90.00
_cell.angle_gamma   90.00
#
_symmetry.space_group_name_H-M   'P 1'
#
loop_
_entity.id
_entity.type
_entity.pdbx_description
1 polymer ?
#
loop_
_entity_poly.entity_id
_entity_poly.type
_entity_poly.pdbx_seq_one_letter_code
_entity_poly.pdbx_strand_id
1 'polypeptide(L)'
;MTFGKFATVVILLACTLLTSLNLVTGGCTEQDKNEILNLCKDNVKRGAPVVTLPLDCPCCVKAKKVKDMLCILQWMTFPEKRIYDENKIIRLQWWCKVNQITV
;
A
#
# COMPACT_ATOMS: atom_id res chain seq x y z
N MET A 1 -42.62 -14.75 -16.49
CA MET A 1 -41.82 -13.88 -15.60
C MET A 1 -40.55 -14.62 -15.18
N THR A 2 -39.44 -14.48 -15.93
CA THR A 2 -38.17 -15.18 -15.64
C THR A 2 -36.96 -14.24 -15.72
N PHE A 3 -37.18 -12.92 -15.55
CA PHE A 3 -36.10 -11.92 -15.57
C PHE A 3 -35.28 -11.85 -14.28
N GLY A 4 -35.75 -12.45 -13.18
CA GLY A 4 -35.08 -12.36 -11.86
C GLY A 4 -33.86 -13.26 -11.66
N LYS A 5 -33.66 -14.30 -12.49
CA LYS A 5 -32.57 -15.29 -12.31
C LYS A 5 -31.30 -14.93 -13.08
N PHE A 6 -31.41 -14.11 -14.13
CA PHE A 6 -30.25 -13.66 -14.92
C PHE A 6 -29.55 -12.47 -14.27
N ALA A 7 -30.29 -11.58 -13.59
CA ALA A 7 -29.72 -10.43 -12.90
C ALA A 7 -28.71 -10.86 -11.80
N THR A 8 -29.02 -11.93 -11.07
CA THR A 8 -28.16 -12.44 -9.99
C THR A 8 -26.85 -13.02 -10.53
N VAL A 9 -26.90 -13.70 -11.68
CA VAL A 9 -25.72 -14.28 -12.34
C VAL A 9 -24.80 -13.18 -12.87
N VAL A 10 -25.36 -12.10 -13.42
CA VAL A 10 -24.59 -10.95 -13.93
C VAL A 10 -23.88 -10.21 -12.78
N ILE A 11 -24.54 -10.02 -11.64
CA ILE A 11 -23.96 -9.35 -10.46
C ILE A 11 -22.82 -10.19 -9.84
N LEU A 12 -23.01 -11.51 -9.74
CA LEU A 12 -21.97 -12.43 -9.27
C LEU A 12 -20.76 -12.44 -10.20
N LEU A 13 -20.96 -12.47 -11.53
CA LEU A 13 -19.86 -12.37 -12.49
C LEU A 13 -19.10 -11.05 -12.34
N ALA A 14 -19.79 -9.92 -12.23
CA ALA A 14 -19.16 -8.61 -12.07
C ALA A 14 -18.30 -8.53 -10.79
N CYS A 15 -18.77 -9.10 -9.67
CA CYS A 15 -18.00 -9.14 -8.43
C CYS A 15 -16.73 -10.01 -8.58
N THR A 16 -16.84 -11.18 -9.22
CA THR A 16 -15.69 -12.06 -9.44
C THR A 16 -14.63 -11.44 -10.37
N LEU A 17 -15.07 -10.71 -11.40
CA LEU A 17 -14.17 -10.02 -12.34
C LEU A 17 -13.39 -8.89 -11.64
N LEU A 18 -14.05 -8.09 -10.79
CA LEU A 18 -13.41 -7.04 -9.98
C LEU A 18 -12.38 -7.63 -9.00
N THR A 19 -12.66 -8.77 -8.38
CA THR A 19 -11.69 -9.45 -7.51
C THR A 19 -10.54 -10.08 -8.30
N SER A 20 -10.79 -10.60 -9.51
CA SER A 20 -9.77 -11.26 -10.33
C SER A 20 -8.77 -10.28 -10.95
N LEU A 21 -9.21 -9.06 -11.30
CA LEU A 21 -8.31 -8.03 -11.84
C LEU A 21 -7.26 -7.59 -10.81
N ASN A 22 -7.64 -7.55 -9.53
CA ASN A 22 -6.73 -7.31 -8.42
C ASN A 22 -5.77 -8.49 -8.15
N LEU A 23 -6.18 -9.71 -8.51
CA LEU A 23 -5.38 -10.92 -8.30
C LEU A 23 -4.28 -11.11 -9.37
N VAL A 24 -4.49 -10.60 -10.58
CA VAL A 24 -3.58 -10.80 -11.72
C VAL A 24 -2.43 -9.79 -11.77
N THR A 25 -2.51 -8.65 -11.07
CA THR A 25 -1.41 -7.66 -11.06
C THR A 25 -0.35 -7.91 -10.00
N GLY A 26 -0.57 -8.76 -9.00
CA GLY A 26 0.41 -9.05 -7.93
C GLY A 26 0.99 -7.79 -7.24
N GLY A 27 0.33 -6.65 -7.43
CA GLY A 27 0.76 -5.31 -7.05
C GLY A 27 -0.20 -4.76 -6.01
N CYS A 28 0.29 -3.88 -5.15
CA CYS A 28 -0.53 -3.28 -4.12
C CYS A 28 -1.70 -2.48 -4.68
N THR A 29 -2.70 -2.26 -3.84
CA THR A 29 -3.92 -1.51 -4.15
C THR A 29 -3.78 -0.02 -3.82
N GLU A 30 -4.72 0.80 -4.32
CA GLU A 30 -4.83 2.19 -3.87
C GLU A 30 -5.03 2.29 -2.35
N GLN A 31 -5.78 1.35 -1.78
CA GLN A 31 -5.98 1.26 -0.33
C GLN A 31 -4.66 1.02 0.41
N ASP A 32 -3.80 0.13 -0.10
CA ASP A 32 -2.47 -0.08 0.47
C ASP A 32 -1.63 1.20 0.44
N LYS A 33 -1.68 1.96 -0.65
CA LYS A 33 -1.04 3.28 -0.74
C LYS A 33 -1.57 4.23 0.32
N ASN A 34 -2.88 4.36 0.45
CA ASN A 34 -3.51 5.26 1.43
C ASN A 34 -3.13 4.88 2.87
N GLU A 35 -3.14 3.60 3.20
CA GLU A 35 -2.75 3.11 4.52
C GLU A 35 -1.26 3.36 4.82
N ILE A 36 -0.37 3.12 3.86
CA ILE A 36 1.07 3.42 4.02
C ILE A 36 1.28 4.92 4.24
N LEU A 37 0.68 5.77 3.39
CA LEU A 37 0.84 7.22 3.53
C LEU A 37 0.29 7.71 4.87
N ASN A 38 -0.82 7.17 5.36
CA ASN A 38 -1.39 7.58 6.64
C ASN A 38 -0.54 7.12 7.84
N LEU A 39 -0.18 5.83 7.90
CA LEU A 39 0.53 5.23 9.03
C LEU A 39 1.99 5.66 9.11
N CYS A 40 2.62 5.92 7.96
CA CYS A 40 4.04 6.24 7.86
C CYS A 40 4.32 7.72 7.62
N LYS A 41 3.29 8.59 7.57
CA LYS A 41 3.37 9.99 7.12
C LYS A 41 4.56 10.75 7.70
N ASP A 42 4.79 10.65 9.00
CA ASP A 42 5.80 11.46 9.69
C ASP A 42 7.22 11.01 9.39
N ASN A 43 7.39 9.79 8.88
CA ASN A 43 8.69 9.24 8.49
C ASN A 43 9.01 9.49 7.02
N VAL A 44 7.99 9.46 6.16
CA VAL A 44 8.15 9.56 4.70
C VAL A 44 7.89 10.95 4.14
N LYS A 45 7.41 11.91 4.95
CA LYS A 45 7.36 13.33 4.55
C LYS A 45 8.73 13.84 4.10
N ARG A 46 8.73 14.68 3.07
CA ARG A 46 9.94 15.37 2.63
C ARG A 46 10.47 16.24 3.76
N GLY A 47 11.79 16.17 4.00
CA GLY A 47 12.44 16.89 5.09
C GLY A 47 12.34 16.25 6.48
N ALA A 48 11.54 15.18 6.66
CA ALA A 48 11.57 14.43 7.91
C ALA A 48 12.99 13.84 8.13
N PRO A 49 13.43 13.60 9.36
CA PRO A 49 14.66 12.86 9.61
C PRO A 49 14.55 11.43 9.10
N VAL A 50 15.70 10.80 8.80
CA VAL A 50 15.75 9.34 8.55
C VAL A 50 15.92 8.67 9.90
N VAL A 51 14.91 7.89 10.30
CA VAL A 51 14.89 7.18 11.58
C VAL A 51 14.61 5.70 11.34
N THR A 52 15.26 4.85 12.13
CA THR A 52 14.91 3.43 12.18
C THR A 52 13.59 3.29 12.93
N LEU A 53 12.65 2.56 12.34
CA LEU A 53 11.33 2.35 12.94
C LEU A 53 11.31 1.09 13.81
N PRO A 54 10.55 1.08 14.92
CA PRO A 54 10.26 -0.16 15.64
C PRO A 54 9.56 -1.16 14.72
N LEU A 55 9.97 -2.43 14.76
CA LEU A 55 9.51 -3.46 13.82
C LEU A 55 8.01 -3.79 13.94
N ASP A 56 7.45 -3.53 15.11
CA ASP A 56 6.07 -3.77 15.52
C ASP A 56 5.18 -2.53 15.38
N CYS A 57 5.74 -1.36 15.04
CA CYS A 57 4.92 -0.17 14.86
C CYS A 57 3.94 -0.35 13.68
N PRO A 58 2.75 0.27 13.72
CA PRO A 58 1.72 0.09 12.69
C PRO A 58 2.22 0.33 11.26
N CYS A 59 3.08 1.33 11.07
CA CYS A 59 3.73 1.61 9.79
C CYS A 59 4.53 0.40 9.28
N CYS A 60 5.40 -0.19 10.12
CA CYS A 60 6.21 -1.33 9.72
C CYS A 60 5.41 -2.61 9.53
N VAL A 61 4.38 -2.85 10.35
CA VAL A 61 3.47 -3.97 10.17
C VAL A 61 2.79 -3.91 8.81
N LYS A 62 2.37 -2.72 8.35
CA LYS A 62 1.79 -2.55 7.02
C LYS A 62 2.84 -2.64 5.91
N ALA A 63 3.98 -1.96 6.05
CA ALA A 63 5.05 -1.95 5.05
C ALA A 63 5.60 -3.35 4.77
N LYS A 64 5.65 -4.24 5.77
CA LYS A 64 6.05 -5.65 5.59
C LYS A 64 5.08 -6.47 4.74
N LYS A 65 3.80 -6.09 4.67
CA LYS A 65 2.78 -6.78 3.87
C LYS A 65 2.83 -6.37 2.39
N VAL A 66 3.37 -5.20 2.09
CA VAL A 66 3.61 -4.74 0.72
C VAL A 66 4.87 -5.42 0.20
N LYS A 67 4.76 -6.19 -0.89
CA LYS A 67 5.88 -6.98 -1.44
C LYS A 67 6.92 -6.12 -2.16
N ASP A 68 6.47 -5.09 -2.89
CA ASP A 68 7.31 -4.14 -3.60
C ASP A 68 6.78 -2.72 -3.35
N MET A 69 7.57 -1.86 -2.70
CA MET A 69 7.14 -0.50 -2.39
C MET A 69 7.02 0.40 -3.64
N LEU A 70 7.57 0.00 -4.79
CA LEU A 70 7.42 0.75 -6.04
C LEU A 70 5.95 0.83 -6.48
N CYS A 71 5.14 -0.19 -6.18
CA CYS A 71 3.71 -0.14 -6.53
C CYS A 71 2.97 0.99 -5.76
N ILE A 72 3.44 1.37 -4.57
CA ILE A 72 2.86 2.48 -3.80
C ILE A 72 3.05 3.78 -4.57
N LEU A 73 4.23 3.98 -5.17
CA LEU A 73 4.54 5.18 -5.97
C LEU A 73 3.70 5.27 -7.25
N GLN A 74 3.29 4.13 -7.82
CA GLN A 74 2.42 4.08 -8.99
C GLN A 74 1.01 4.60 -8.67
N TRP A 75 0.53 4.36 -7.45
CA TRP A 75 -0.77 4.85 -6.97
C TRP A 75 -0.73 6.29 -6.44
N MET A 76 0.45 6.89 -6.27
CA MET A 76 0.55 8.25 -5.75
C MET A 76 0.20 9.30 -6.80
N THR A 77 -0.65 10.24 -6.39
CA THR A 77 -0.99 11.45 -7.10
C THR A 77 0.16 12.46 -7.11
N PHE A 78 0.12 13.40 -8.05
CA PHE A 78 1.13 14.46 -8.14
C PHE A 78 1.23 15.33 -6.85
N PRO A 79 0.13 15.72 -6.18
CA PRO A 79 0.21 16.41 -4.89
C PRO A 79 0.88 15.56 -3.79
N GLU A 80 0.58 14.26 -3.70
CA GLU A 80 1.21 13.36 -2.73
C GLU A 80 2.73 13.28 -2.96
N LYS A 81 3.19 13.21 -4.22
CA LYS A 81 4.62 13.22 -4.59
C LYS A 81 5.34 14.54 -4.27
N ARG A 82 4.58 15.63 -4.07
CA ARG A 82 5.12 16.90 -3.57
C ARG A 82 5.26 16.94 -2.04
N ILE A 83 4.43 16.20 -1.32
CA ILE A 83 4.43 16.17 0.15
C ILE A 83 5.40 15.11 0.68
N TYR A 84 5.39 13.93 0.06
CA TYR A 84 6.14 12.77 0.51
C TYR A 84 7.38 12.55 -0.35
N ASP A 85 8.39 11.95 0.25
CA ASP A 85 9.65 11.60 -0.38
C ASP A 85 9.59 10.16 -0.91
N GLU A 86 9.64 10.02 -2.24
CA GLU A 86 9.54 8.73 -2.92
C GLU A 86 10.64 7.76 -2.49
N ASN A 87 11.88 8.25 -2.27
CA ASN A 87 12.99 7.42 -1.84
C ASN A 87 12.76 6.87 -0.43
N LYS A 88 12.14 7.68 0.44
CA LYS A 88 11.78 7.23 1.79
C LYS A 88 10.69 6.17 1.77
N ILE A 89 9.69 6.32 0.90
CA ILE A 89 8.63 5.33 0.73
C ILE A 89 9.24 4.00 0.28
N ILE A 90 10.14 4.01 -0.71
CA ILE A 90 10.84 2.79 -1.17
C ILE A 90 11.65 2.15 -0.03
N ARG A 91 12.35 2.95 0.77
CA ARG A 91 13.22 2.47 1.86
C ARG A 91 12.47 1.99 3.11
N LEU A 92 11.16 2.22 3.24
CA LEU A 92 10.37 1.72 4.38
C LEU A 92 10.56 0.23 4.61
N GLN A 93 10.60 -0.58 3.54
CA GLN A 93 10.84 -2.02 3.67
C GLN A 93 12.18 -2.34 4.34
N TRP A 94 13.22 -1.55 4.06
CA TRP A 94 14.54 -1.75 4.66
C TRP A 94 14.53 -1.32 6.13
N TRP A 95 14.02 -0.12 6.43
CA TRP A 95 13.88 0.36 7.83
C TRP A 95 13.02 -0.56 8.70
N CYS A 96 12.05 -1.24 8.10
CA CYS A 96 11.16 -2.17 8.79
C CYS A 96 11.62 -3.63 8.75
N LYS A 97 12.79 -3.96 8.19
CA LYS A 97 13.37 -5.32 8.19
C LYS A 97 14.63 -5.42 9.04
N VAL A 98 15.39 -4.34 9.17
CA VAL A 98 16.63 -4.35 9.95
C VAL A 98 16.27 -4.41 11.43
N ASN A 99 16.66 -5.51 12.11
CA ASN A 99 16.62 -5.58 13.56
C ASN A 99 17.36 -4.37 14.13
N GLN A 100 16.72 -3.68 15.06
CA GLN A 100 17.38 -2.60 15.81
C GLN A 100 18.56 -3.22 16.57
N ILE A 101 19.76 -3.16 15.99
CA ILE A 101 20.98 -3.31 16.77
C ILE A 101 21.01 -2.04 17.63
N THR A 102 20.57 -2.21 18.86
CA THR A 102 20.72 -1.24 19.94
C THR A 102 22.21 -0.96 20.05
N VAL A 103 22.62 0.28 19.76
CA VAL A 103 23.95 0.79 20.15
C VAL A 103 23.83 1.32 21.57
#